data_AF-A0A841F6N6-F1
#
_entry.id   AF-A0A841F6N6-F1
#
_cell.length_a   1.000
_cell.length_b   1.000
_cell.length_c   1.000
_cell.angle_alpha   90.00
_cell.angle_beta   90.00
_cell.angle_gamma   90.00
#
_symmetry.space_group_name_H-M   'P 1'
#
loop_
_entity.id
_entity.type
_entity.pdbx_description
1 polymer ?
#
loop_
_entity_poly.entity_id
_entity_poly.type
_entity_poly.pdbx_seq_one_letter_code
_entity_poly.pdbx_strand_id
1 'polypeptide(L)'
;MNNRNYYIKEGYTINSNPEYFVDIANTLTYQPDVYELALFLAQRSKSKYIVDIGGGNGDKLKKFRDFKIIAVDYGDNIELLKKQSHIYEVIEHDLENGFPSIPLEIISNAVVIFSDVVEHLLNPHLVLEGLSKISFECDFLIISTPDRTKARGVGDNGPPRNTAHVREWNIEEFDTLLKAYKFNDFLIGHTVNTNVHLWKNTIISISGKFAYCKDVDKVKVLAILNVFNEEDIISETINHLLRQELDVKVIDNWSTDSTYEILKKISDSDERVTVERYPEKSGMYYEWESLLKNTEKLSISLNYDWYVHYDADEIRESPWRGFNLCQAISFVDYCGFNAIDFTVLDFRPINNDTDSNYEENLKFFEFGKRNGHFKQIKCWKKTDVVNLSATGGHEAQFTNSRVFPIKFLTKHYPLRNTHQARKKIFTERINRISPNEKKMGWHTHYNHHELGESFIWEIENLLPWNPNVFESEYLVERISGIGIRR
;
A
#
# COMPACT_ATOMS: atom_id res chain seq x y z
N MET A 1 30.78 -7.76 -14.73
CA MET A 1 31.96 -7.61 -13.86
C MET A 1 31.44 -7.53 -12.43
N ASN A 2 31.63 -8.57 -11.61
CA ASN A 2 31.19 -8.56 -10.22
C ASN A 2 32.03 -7.53 -9.45
N ASN A 3 31.38 -6.47 -8.97
CA ASN A 3 31.99 -5.56 -8.00
C ASN A 3 32.36 -6.40 -6.77
N ARG A 4 33.66 -6.49 -6.45
CA ARG A 4 34.17 -7.31 -5.33
C ARG A 4 33.59 -6.91 -3.98
N ASN A 5 33.04 -5.69 -3.86
CA ASN A 5 32.42 -5.16 -2.65
C ASN A 5 30.89 -5.11 -2.70
N TYR A 6 30.24 -5.80 -3.65
CA TYR A 6 28.77 -5.88 -3.74
C TYR A 6 28.06 -4.52 -3.72
N TYR A 7 28.64 -3.55 -4.44
CA TYR A 7 28.10 -2.19 -4.61
C TYR A 7 28.06 -1.34 -3.34
N ILE A 8 28.76 -1.74 -2.28
CA ILE A 8 29.01 -0.90 -1.11
C ILE A 8 30.10 0.13 -1.45
N LYS A 9 29.98 1.35 -0.88
CA LYS A 9 30.94 2.44 -1.04
C LYS A 9 32.41 2.04 -0.85
N GLU A 10 33.28 2.77 -1.52
CA GLU A 10 34.73 2.63 -1.37
C GLU A 10 35.18 2.93 0.07
N GLY A 11 36.19 2.21 0.55
CA GLY A 11 36.70 2.34 1.91
C GLY A 11 35.92 1.58 2.98
N TYR A 12 34.82 0.91 2.62
CA TYR A 12 34.11 0.03 3.54
C TYR A 12 34.96 -1.20 3.91
N THR A 13 35.08 -1.47 5.21
CA THR A 13 35.79 -2.62 5.77
C THR A 13 34.77 -3.71 6.11
N ILE A 14 34.94 -4.91 5.55
CA ILE A 14 34.10 -6.07 5.88
C ILE A 14 34.59 -6.77 7.15
N ASN A 15 33.69 -7.48 7.81
CA ASN A 15 34.07 -8.51 8.78
C ASN A 15 34.32 -9.83 8.04
N SER A 16 35.58 -10.27 7.98
CA SER A 16 35.99 -11.48 7.26
C SER A 16 35.84 -12.78 8.06
N ASN A 17 35.56 -12.68 9.36
CA ASN A 17 35.38 -13.83 10.26
C ASN A 17 34.11 -13.61 11.10
N PRO A 18 32.91 -13.67 10.49
CA PRO A 18 31.67 -13.49 11.22
C PRO A 18 31.48 -14.60 12.25
N GLU A 19 30.96 -14.24 13.42
CA GLU A 19 30.50 -15.23 14.41
C GLU A 19 29.26 -15.95 13.88
N TYR A 20 29.17 -17.27 14.11
CA TYR A 20 27.97 -18.03 13.73
C TYR A 20 26.79 -17.56 14.59
N PHE A 21 25.70 -17.15 13.92
CA PHE A 21 24.50 -16.67 14.58
C PHE A 21 23.57 -17.84 14.91
N VAL A 22 23.38 -18.10 16.20
CA VAL A 22 22.34 -19.02 16.70
C VAL A 22 21.17 -18.18 17.19
N ASP A 23 20.01 -18.35 16.56
CA ASP A 23 18.78 -17.64 16.95
C ASP A 23 18.20 -18.25 18.24
N ILE A 24 18.60 -17.70 19.38
CA ILE A 24 18.06 -18.08 20.71
C ILE A 24 16.85 -17.22 21.01
N ALA A 25 15.73 -17.87 21.38
CA ALA A 25 14.49 -17.21 21.75
C ALA A 25 14.71 -16.05 22.74
N ASN A 26 14.35 -14.84 22.32
CA ASN A 26 14.45 -13.61 23.10
C ASN A 26 13.05 -12.95 23.18
N THR A 27 12.85 -12.03 24.14
CA THR A 27 11.60 -11.26 24.25
C THR A 27 11.43 -10.24 23.13
N LEU A 28 12.53 -9.91 22.44
CA LEU A 28 12.59 -9.00 21.31
C LEU A 28 12.37 -9.75 19.99
N THR A 29 11.32 -9.40 19.24
CA THR A 29 11.08 -9.93 17.90
C THR A 29 11.69 -9.01 16.86
N TYR A 30 12.62 -9.55 16.08
CA TYR A 30 13.25 -8.86 14.96
C TYR A 30 12.43 -8.99 13.68
N GLN A 31 12.44 -7.93 12.87
CA GLN A 31 11.74 -7.84 11.59
C GLN A 31 10.23 -8.15 11.65
N PRO A 32 9.48 -7.65 12.66
CA PRO A 32 8.08 -8.06 12.86
C PRO A 32 7.22 -7.77 11.63
N ASP A 33 7.38 -6.59 11.04
CA ASP A 33 6.58 -6.11 9.91
C ASP A 33 6.91 -6.84 8.60
N VAL A 34 8.12 -7.39 8.44
CA VAL A 34 8.46 -8.23 7.27
C VAL A 34 7.56 -9.47 7.23
N TYR A 35 7.42 -10.15 8.36
CA TYR A 35 6.64 -11.38 8.45
C TYR A 35 5.13 -11.11 8.48
N GLU A 36 4.69 -9.98 9.06
CA GLU A 36 3.29 -9.54 8.92
C GLU A 36 2.94 -9.20 7.47
N LEU A 37 3.84 -8.51 6.76
CA LEU A 37 3.66 -8.19 5.34
C LEU A 37 3.63 -9.46 4.49
N ALA A 38 4.54 -10.41 4.74
CA ALA A 38 4.52 -11.71 4.07
C ALA A 38 3.19 -12.45 4.25
N LEU A 39 2.64 -12.44 5.46
CA LEU A 39 1.35 -13.06 5.76
C LEU A 39 0.21 -12.38 5.00
N PHE A 40 0.18 -11.04 5.04
CA PHE A 40 -0.81 -10.23 4.32
C PHE A 40 -0.77 -10.50 2.81
N LEU A 41 0.42 -10.51 2.20
CA LEU A 41 0.61 -10.75 0.78
C LEU A 41 0.21 -12.18 0.39
N ALA A 42 0.58 -13.19 1.19
CA ALA A 42 0.24 -14.59 0.95
C ALA A 42 -1.28 -14.82 1.01
N GLN A 43 -1.96 -14.22 1.99
CA GLN A 43 -3.42 -14.30 2.12
C GLN A 43 -4.14 -13.65 0.94
N ARG A 44 -3.70 -12.47 0.51
CA ARG A 44 -4.32 -11.72 -0.60
C ARG A 44 -4.10 -12.38 -1.97
N SER A 45 -2.89 -12.88 -2.22
CA SER A 45 -2.56 -13.61 -3.44
C SER A 45 -3.14 -15.02 -3.48
N LYS A 46 -3.59 -15.55 -2.32
CA LYS A 46 -3.98 -16.95 -2.12
C LYS A 46 -2.82 -17.91 -2.42
N SER A 47 -1.59 -17.50 -2.10
CA SER A 47 -0.42 -18.36 -2.19
C SER A 47 -0.62 -19.63 -1.35
N LYS A 48 -0.02 -20.72 -1.80
CA LYS A 48 -0.12 -22.03 -1.12
C LYS A 48 1.06 -22.26 -0.18
N TYR A 49 2.20 -21.67 -0.51
CA TYR A 49 3.46 -21.92 0.19
C TYR A 49 4.02 -20.64 0.81
N ILE A 50 4.69 -20.82 1.95
CA ILE A 50 5.64 -19.86 2.50
C ILE A 50 6.99 -20.53 2.42
N VAL A 51 7.96 -19.88 1.78
CA VAL A 51 9.34 -20.37 1.69
C VAL A 51 10.21 -19.38 2.45
N ASP A 52 10.74 -19.80 3.59
CA ASP A 52 11.58 -18.97 4.44
C ASP A 52 13.02 -19.46 4.36
N ILE A 53 13.91 -18.61 3.86
CA ILE A 53 15.30 -18.96 3.54
C ILE A 53 16.21 -18.20 4.50
N GLY A 54 16.92 -18.94 5.36
CA GLY A 54 17.75 -18.38 6.44
C GLY A 54 16.93 -17.87 7.63
N GLY A 55 15.76 -18.47 7.88
CA GLY A 55 14.81 -18.06 8.91
C GLY A 55 15.18 -18.40 10.35
N GLY A 56 16.34 -19.05 10.57
CA GLY A 56 16.83 -19.42 11.88
C GLY A 56 16.00 -20.53 12.52
N ASN A 57 15.56 -20.32 13.76
CA ASN A 57 14.90 -21.35 14.56
C ASN A 57 13.44 -21.63 14.15
N GLY A 58 12.85 -20.80 13.27
CA GLY A 58 11.48 -20.93 12.77
C GLY A 58 10.38 -20.33 13.67
N ASP A 59 10.69 -19.69 14.80
CA ASP A 59 9.67 -19.15 15.70
C ASP A 59 8.72 -18.14 15.03
N LYS A 60 9.24 -17.35 14.10
CA LYS A 60 8.47 -16.38 13.31
C LYS A 60 7.46 -17.06 12.37
N LEU A 61 7.66 -18.35 12.05
CA LEU A 61 6.83 -19.11 11.11
C LEU A 61 5.51 -19.59 11.73
N LYS A 62 5.37 -19.51 13.05
CA LYS A 62 4.15 -19.91 13.79
C LYS A 62 2.89 -19.21 13.34
N LYS A 63 2.97 -18.07 12.64
CA LYS A 63 1.81 -17.32 12.14
C LYS A 63 1.28 -17.83 10.78
N PHE A 64 2.05 -18.65 10.06
CA PHE A 64 1.68 -19.14 8.72
C PHE A 64 1.09 -20.55 8.73
N ARG A 65 0.42 -20.97 9.81
CA ARG A 65 -0.08 -22.36 9.98
C ARG A 65 -1.08 -22.80 8.91
N ASP A 66 -1.72 -21.85 8.24
CA ASP A 66 -2.67 -22.10 7.16
C ASP A 66 -1.99 -22.34 5.80
N PHE A 67 -0.65 -22.25 5.74
CA PHE A 67 0.16 -22.42 4.55
C PHE A 67 1.05 -23.66 4.65
N LYS A 68 1.53 -24.15 3.51
CA LYS A 68 2.61 -25.14 3.47
C LYS A 68 3.95 -24.42 3.63
N ILE A 69 4.56 -24.55 4.80
CA ILE A 69 5.78 -23.84 5.14
C ILE A 69 7.00 -24.69 4.78
N ILE A 70 7.91 -24.13 3.98
CA ILE A 70 9.22 -24.70 3.67
C ILE A 70 10.26 -23.81 4.34
N ALA A 71 11.02 -24.37 5.26
CA ALA A 71 12.09 -23.67 5.95
C ALA A 71 13.44 -24.17 5.44
N VAL A 72 14.31 -23.24 5.04
CA VAL A 72 15.67 -23.52 4.60
C VAL A 72 16.66 -22.90 5.57
N ASP A 73 17.55 -23.71 6.12
CA ASP A 73 18.64 -23.23 6.98
C ASP A 73 19.82 -24.22 6.93
N TYR A 74 20.81 -24.09 7.81
CA TYR A 74 21.91 -25.06 7.93
C TYR A 74 22.42 -25.16 9.36
N GLY A 75 23.14 -26.26 9.67
CA GLY A 75 23.78 -26.43 10.98
C GLY A 75 22.77 -26.60 12.13
N ASP A 76 23.03 -25.94 13.26
CA ASP A 76 22.31 -26.16 14.52
C ASP A 76 20.82 -25.81 14.44
N ASN A 77 20.44 -24.88 13.55
CA ASN A 77 19.04 -24.48 13.34
C ASN A 77 18.17 -25.61 12.80
N ILE A 78 18.75 -26.59 12.07
CA ILE A 78 18.00 -27.68 11.43
C ILE A 78 17.30 -28.56 12.45
N GLU A 79 17.94 -28.84 13.59
CA GLU A 79 17.32 -29.62 14.65
C GLU A 79 16.14 -28.88 15.30
N LEU A 80 16.22 -27.55 15.39
CA LEU A 80 15.14 -26.71 15.92
C LEU A 80 13.96 -26.70 14.96
N LEU A 81 14.21 -26.49 13.66
CA LEU A 81 13.19 -26.49 12.61
C LEU A 81 12.47 -27.84 12.52
N LYS A 82 13.21 -28.96 12.55
CA LYS A 82 12.62 -30.32 12.50
C LYS A 82 11.70 -30.63 13.70
N LYS A 83 11.86 -29.94 14.84
CA LYS A 83 10.97 -30.07 16.01
C LYS A 83 9.66 -29.30 15.86
N GLN A 84 9.53 -28.43 14.86
CA GLN A 84 8.35 -27.60 14.67
C GLN A 84 7.29 -28.32 13.81
N SER A 85 6.21 -28.78 14.45
CA SER A 85 5.15 -29.57 13.80
C SER A 85 4.32 -28.85 12.73
N HIS A 86 4.45 -27.52 12.61
CA HIS A 86 3.74 -26.72 11.62
C HIS A 86 4.55 -26.48 10.34
N ILE A 87 5.82 -26.87 10.33
CA ILE A 87 6.67 -26.80 9.13
C ILE A 87 6.38 -28.03 8.26
N TYR A 88 6.06 -27.80 7.00
CA TYR A 88 5.76 -28.86 6.03
C TYR A 88 7.03 -29.57 5.57
N GLU A 89 8.10 -28.81 5.33
CA GLU A 89 9.38 -29.35 4.86
C GLU A 89 10.55 -28.50 5.41
N VAL A 90 11.61 -29.17 5.83
CA VAL A 90 12.87 -28.54 6.25
C VAL A 90 13.96 -28.95 5.27
N ILE A 91 14.60 -27.97 4.65
CA ILE A 91 15.71 -28.18 3.70
C ILE A 91 17.00 -27.70 4.38
N GLU A 92 17.94 -28.62 4.56
CA GLU A 92 19.28 -28.29 5.02
C GLU A 92 20.15 -27.88 3.85
N HIS A 93 20.54 -26.61 3.80
CA HIS A 93 21.32 -26.04 2.71
C HIS A 93 22.12 -24.82 3.18
N ASP A 94 23.44 -24.88 3.03
CA ASP A 94 24.34 -23.75 3.29
C ASP A 94 24.31 -22.76 2.11
N LEU A 95 23.86 -21.55 2.39
CA LEU A 95 23.65 -20.47 1.41
C LEU A 95 24.94 -19.90 0.82
N GLU A 96 26.11 -20.16 1.43
CA GLU A 96 27.42 -19.87 0.81
C GLU A 96 27.63 -20.70 -0.47
N ASN A 97 26.97 -21.86 -0.56
CA ASN A 97 27.02 -22.74 -1.73
C ASN A 97 25.93 -22.42 -2.77
N GLY A 98 25.16 -21.34 -2.56
CA GLY A 98 24.15 -20.84 -3.49
C GLY A 98 22.71 -21.07 -3.05
N PHE A 99 21.78 -20.94 -4.00
CA PHE A 99 20.35 -21.04 -3.73
C PHE A 99 19.89 -22.50 -3.57
N PRO A 100 19.02 -22.82 -2.59
CA PRO A 100 18.52 -24.17 -2.36
C PRO A 100 17.71 -24.71 -3.53
N SER A 101 17.77 -26.02 -3.76
CA SER A 101 16.96 -26.67 -4.80
C SER A 101 15.51 -26.80 -4.35
N ILE A 102 14.65 -25.86 -4.77
CA ILE A 102 13.20 -25.87 -4.50
C ILE A 102 12.45 -26.03 -5.83
N PRO A 103 11.49 -26.98 -5.94
CA PRO A 103 10.70 -27.17 -7.15
C PRO A 103 10.00 -25.88 -7.63
N LEU A 104 10.01 -25.62 -8.93
CA LEU A 104 9.38 -24.43 -9.52
C LEU A 104 7.86 -24.37 -9.25
N GLU A 105 7.18 -25.52 -9.17
CA GLU A 105 5.76 -25.60 -8.83
C GLU A 105 5.43 -25.04 -7.43
N ILE A 106 6.39 -25.15 -6.50
CA ILE A 106 6.30 -24.57 -5.16
C ILE A 106 6.56 -23.08 -5.25
N ILE A 107 7.70 -22.69 -5.83
CA ILE A 107 8.12 -21.29 -5.96
C ILE A 107 7.03 -20.45 -6.64
N SER A 108 6.45 -20.96 -7.72
CA SER A 108 5.41 -20.26 -8.51
C SER A 108 4.10 -20.00 -7.77
N ASN A 109 3.90 -20.57 -6.57
CA ASN A 109 2.74 -20.36 -5.71
C ASN A 109 3.15 -19.99 -4.27
N ALA A 110 4.33 -19.37 -4.13
CA ALA A 110 4.93 -19.01 -2.85
C ALA A 110 5.10 -17.51 -2.67
N VAL A 111 4.97 -17.10 -1.40
CA VAL A 111 5.68 -15.94 -0.88
C VAL A 111 7.01 -16.43 -0.32
N VAL A 112 8.11 -15.91 -0.86
CA VAL A 112 9.48 -16.23 -0.44
C VAL A 112 10.01 -15.12 0.46
N ILE A 113 10.57 -15.49 1.61
CA ILE A 113 11.13 -14.60 2.61
C ILE A 113 12.64 -14.87 2.69
N PHE A 114 13.43 -13.82 2.52
CA PHE A 114 14.89 -13.81 2.67
C PHE A 114 15.28 -12.63 3.54
N SER A 115 15.00 -12.76 4.84
CA SER A 115 14.99 -11.64 5.78
C SER A 115 16.10 -11.77 6.81
N ASP A 116 16.98 -10.77 6.89
CA ASP A 116 18.08 -10.71 7.86
C ASP A 116 19.16 -11.80 7.60
N VAL A 117 19.55 -11.97 6.33
CA VAL A 117 20.40 -13.10 5.88
C VAL A 117 21.59 -12.64 5.05
N VAL A 118 21.37 -11.76 4.06
CA VAL A 118 22.40 -11.41 3.07
C VAL A 118 23.66 -10.79 3.68
N GLU A 119 23.50 -10.07 4.78
CA GLU A 119 24.56 -9.45 5.57
C GLU A 119 25.47 -10.46 6.27
N HIS A 120 25.02 -11.70 6.49
CA HIS A 120 25.78 -12.76 7.15
C HIS A 120 26.67 -13.56 6.18
N LEU A 121 26.45 -13.44 4.87
CA LEU A 121 27.16 -14.24 3.88
C LEU A 121 28.49 -13.61 3.48
N LEU A 122 29.58 -14.37 3.50
CA LEU A 122 30.86 -13.99 2.92
C LEU A 122 30.75 -13.87 1.40
N ASN A 123 30.09 -14.81 0.73
CA ASN A 123 29.90 -14.80 -0.71
C ASN A 123 28.41 -14.91 -1.12
N PRO A 124 27.65 -13.80 -1.09
CA PRO A 124 26.24 -13.82 -1.46
C PRO A 124 25.98 -14.00 -2.96
N HIS A 125 27.00 -14.13 -3.82
CA HIS A 125 26.84 -14.10 -5.28
C HIS A 125 25.85 -15.17 -5.79
N LEU A 126 26.06 -16.43 -5.42
CA LEU A 126 25.26 -17.54 -5.95
C LEU A 126 23.82 -17.54 -5.44
N VAL A 127 23.59 -17.13 -4.18
CA VAL A 127 22.23 -17.01 -3.65
C VAL A 127 21.50 -15.84 -4.29
N LEU A 128 22.17 -14.69 -4.53
CA LEU A 128 21.57 -13.55 -5.23
C LEU A 128 21.20 -13.89 -6.68
N GLU A 129 22.00 -14.70 -7.39
CA GLU A 129 21.63 -15.20 -8.72
C GLU A 129 20.37 -16.09 -8.69
N GLY A 130 20.25 -16.95 -7.67
CA GLY A 130 19.05 -17.78 -7.51
C GLY A 130 17.81 -16.98 -7.13
N LEU A 131 17.94 -16.04 -6.18
CA LEU A 131 16.89 -15.11 -5.78
C LEU A 131 16.41 -14.25 -6.96
N SER A 132 17.34 -13.76 -7.77
CA SER A 132 17.02 -13.03 -9.00
C SER A 132 16.17 -13.88 -9.94
N LYS A 133 16.53 -15.15 -10.19
CA LYS A 133 15.74 -16.06 -11.04
C LYS A 133 14.33 -16.29 -10.48
N ILE A 134 14.20 -16.62 -9.20
CA ILE A 134 12.88 -16.89 -8.61
C ILE A 134 12.00 -15.64 -8.48
N SER A 135 12.58 -14.44 -8.49
CA SER A 135 11.83 -13.18 -8.45
C SER A 135 10.89 -12.98 -9.65
N PHE A 136 11.11 -13.69 -10.76
CA PHE A 136 10.22 -13.70 -11.93
C PHE A 136 9.06 -14.71 -11.79
N GLU A 137 9.20 -15.68 -10.90
CA GLU A 137 8.33 -16.87 -10.84
C GLU A 137 7.41 -16.85 -9.61
N CYS A 138 7.93 -16.42 -8.46
CA CYS A 138 7.18 -16.38 -7.22
C CYS A 138 6.08 -15.31 -7.20
N ASP A 139 5.08 -15.49 -6.33
CA ASP A 139 4.04 -14.49 -6.15
C ASP A 139 4.65 -13.21 -5.57
N PHE A 140 5.46 -13.37 -4.51
CA PHE A 140 6.27 -12.33 -3.90
C PHE A 140 7.62 -12.88 -3.41
N LEU A 141 8.66 -12.08 -3.53
CA LEU A 141 9.97 -12.27 -2.89
C LEU A 141 10.25 -11.05 -2.02
N ILE A 142 10.41 -11.26 -0.71
CA ILE A 142 10.71 -10.22 0.26
C ILE A 142 12.13 -10.40 0.75
N ILE A 143 12.95 -9.37 0.58
CA ILE A 143 14.34 -9.34 1.04
C ILE A 143 14.49 -8.22 2.06
N SER A 144 15.14 -8.50 3.20
CA SER A 144 15.49 -7.46 4.16
C SER A 144 16.92 -7.55 4.65
N THR A 145 17.51 -6.40 4.96
CA THR A 145 18.85 -6.28 5.56
C THR A 145 18.97 -4.94 6.30
N PRO A 146 19.79 -4.81 7.35
CA PRO A 146 19.99 -3.54 8.06
C PRO A 146 20.45 -2.39 7.15
N ASP A 147 19.89 -1.19 7.36
CA ASP A 147 20.38 0.04 6.74
C ASP A 147 21.49 0.66 7.60
N ARG A 148 22.73 0.56 7.12
CA ARG A 148 23.92 1.11 7.76
C ARG A 148 23.79 2.61 8.04
N THR A 149 23.29 3.37 7.06
CA THR A 149 23.21 4.83 7.16
C THR A 149 22.14 5.27 8.15
N LYS A 150 20.97 4.62 8.17
CA LYS A 150 19.96 4.92 9.20
C LYS A 150 20.35 4.43 10.59
N ALA A 151 21.09 3.33 10.69
CA ALA A 151 21.54 2.82 11.98
C ALA A 151 22.67 3.66 12.59
N ARG A 152 23.65 4.10 11.78
CA ARG A 152 24.94 4.63 12.28
C ARG A 152 25.48 5.84 11.50
N GLY A 153 24.75 6.34 10.50
CA GLY A 153 25.10 7.53 9.74
C GLY A 153 25.94 7.28 8.50
N VAL A 154 26.00 8.28 7.60
CA VAL A 154 26.69 8.20 6.30
C VAL A 154 28.19 7.94 6.42
N GLY A 155 28.80 8.32 7.54
CA GLY A 155 30.24 8.19 7.82
C GLY A 155 30.68 6.78 8.24
N ASP A 156 29.76 5.85 8.48
CA ASP A 156 30.11 4.49 8.88
C ASP A 156 30.75 3.71 7.73
N ASN A 157 32.01 3.30 7.90
CA ASN A 157 32.81 2.54 6.93
C ASN A 157 33.04 1.08 7.37
N GLY A 158 32.24 0.57 8.31
CA GLY A 158 32.40 -0.78 8.84
C GLY A 158 33.66 -0.96 9.70
N PRO A 159 33.97 -2.21 10.12
CA PRO A 159 33.10 -3.38 9.98
C PRO A 159 31.78 -3.22 10.74
N PRO A 160 30.75 -4.02 10.40
CA PRO A 160 29.50 -4.03 11.16
C PRO A 160 29.72 -4.12 12.67
N ARG A 161 28.88 -3.43 13.45
CA ARG A 161 28.92 -3.55 14.92
C ARG A 161 28.43 -4.91 15.42
N ASN A 162 27.53 -5.54 14.67
CA ASN A 162 27.15 -6.93 14.94
C ASN A 162 28.25 -7.84 14.40
N THR A 163 28.89 -8.59 15.28
CA THR A 163 29.99 -9.51 14.96
C THR A 163 29.57 -10.67 14.07
N ALA A 164 28.26 -10.95 13.96
CA ALA A 164 27.74 -11.94 13.03
C ALA A 164 27.56 -11.41 11.59
N HIS A 165 27.57 -10.09 11.38
CA HIS A 165 27.43 -9.50 10.05
C HIS A 165 28.80 -9.42 9.38
N VAL A 166 28.85 -9.77 8.09
CA VAL A 166 29.99 -9.57 7.18
C VAL A 166 30.00 -8.15 6.64
N ARG A 167 28.85 -7.66 6.18
CA ARG A 167 28.68 -6.34 5.57
C ARG A 167 27.24 -5.84 5.64
N GLU A 168 27.05 -4.53 5.63
CA GLU A 168 25.72 -3.88 5.66
C GLU A 168 25.68 -2.76 4.62
N TRP A 169 24.55 -2.58 3.95
CA TRP A 169 24.32 -1.60 2.87
C TRP A 169 23.59 -0.36 3.39
N ASN A 170 23.62 0.74 2.63
CA ASN A 170 22.50 1.70 2.65
C ASN A 170 21.49 1.37 1.54
N ILE A 171 20.32 2.00 1.55
CA ILE A 171 19.26 1.70 0.58
C ILE A 171 19.66 1.92 -0.90
N GLU A 172 20.47 2.93 -1.22
CA GLU A 172 20.90 3.21 -2.60
C GLU A 172 21.90 2.17 -3.13
N GLU A 173 22.83 1.75 -2.28
CA GLU A 173 23.77 0.66 -2.57
C GLU A 173 23.03 -0.66 -2.76
N PHE A 174 22.01 -0.92 -1.93
CA PHE A 174 21.21 -2.14 -2.03
C PHE A 174 20.30 -2.16 -3.27
N ASP A 175 19.66 -1.04 -3.61
CA ASP A 175 18.94 -0.86 -4.87
C ASP A 175 19.85 -1.13 -6.08
N THR A 176 21.08 -0.58 -6.06
CA THR A 176 22.07 -0.79 -7.11
C THR A 176 22.49 -2.26 -7.20
N LEU A 177 22.69 -2.93 -6.06
CA LEU A 177 22.98 -4.36 -6.00
C LEU A 177 21.88 -5.19 -6.66
N LEU A 178 20.61 -5.00 -6.27
CA LEU A 178 19.49 -5.75 -6.81
C LEU A 178 19.32 -5.52 -8.33
N LYS A 179 19.47 -4.27 -8.80
CA LYS A 179 19.46 -3.95 -10.24
C LYS A 179 20.60 -4.64 -10.99
N ALA A 180 21.80 -4.67 -10.43
CA ALA A 180 22.95 -5.32 -11.06
C ALA A 180 22.77 -6.83 -11.22
N TYR A 181 22.10 -7.49 -10.28
CA TYR A 181 21.75 -8.90 -10.34
C TYR A 181 20.49 -9.18 -11.18
N LYS A 182 19.87 -8.15 -11.76
CA LYS A 182 18.71 -8.25 -12.66
C LYS A 182 17.50 -8.94 -12.03
N PHE A 183 17.25 -8.65 -10.75
CA PHE A 183 15.97 -9.00 -10.14
C PHE A 183 14.82 -8.46 -11.00
N ASN A 184 13.69 -9.18 -11.04
CA ASN A 184 12.45 -8.62 -11.55
C ASN A 184 12.16 -7.30 -10.81
N ASP A 185 11.51 -6.35 -11.47
CA ASP A 185 11.25 -5.03 -10.90
C ASP A 185 10.66 -5.15 -9.49
N PHE A 186 11.03 -4.20 -8.63
CA PHE A 186 10.81 -4.31 -7.20
C PHE A 186 10.47 -2.97 -6.57
N LEU A 187 9.73 -3.04 -5.46
CA LEU A 187 9.60 -1.94 -4.51
C LEU A 187 10.75 -2.01 -3.52
N ILE A 188 11.26 -0.86 -3.07
CA ILE A 188 12.31 -0.79 -2.04
C ILE A 188 12.06 0.38 -1.10
N GLY A 189 12.32 0.17 0.20
CA GLY A 189 12.05 1.13 1.24
C GLY A 189 12.58 0.66 2.60
N HIS A 190 11.98 1.16 3.68
CA HIS A 190 12.34 0.81 5.03
C HIS A 190 11.21 0.13 5.80
N THR A 191 11.59 -0.67 6.78
CA THR A 191 10.71 -1.29 7.76
C THR A 191 11.35 -1.22 9.15
N VAL A 192 10.55 -1.51 10.17
CA VAL A 192 10.97 -1.49 11.57
C VAL A 192 11.88 -2.67 11.89
N ASN A 193 12.95 -2.42 12.65
CA ASN A 193 13.89 -3.47 13.06
C ASN A 193 13.32 -4.44 14.10
N THR A 194 12.53 -3.94 15.06
CA THR A 194 12.06 -4.71 16.22
C THR A 194 10.67 -4.28 16.63
N ASN A 195 9.94 -5.19 17.28
CA ASN A 195 8.59 -4.94 17.80
C ASN A 195 8.53 -3.97 18.99
N VAL A 196 9.68 -3.60 19.57
CA VAL A 196 9.76 -2.70 20.74
C VAL A 196 10.19 -1.29 20.33
N HIS A 197 11.32 -1.17 19.61
CA HIS A 197 11.91 0.14 19.31
C HIS A 197 11.26 0.79 18.09
N LEU A 198 10.77 -0.04 17.17
CA LEU A 198 10.10 0.40 15.94
C LEU A 198 10.94 1.38 15.10
N TRP A 199 12.27 1.25 15.15
CA TRP A 199 13.16 2.09 14.35
C TRP A 199 13.16 1.63 12.90
N LYS A 200 12.86 2.54 11.98
CA LYS A 200 12.83 2.27 10.53
C LYS A 200 14.21 2.27 9.90
N ASN A 201 15.09 1.40 10.39
CA ASN A 201 16.48 1.28 9.94
C ASN A 201 16.79 -0.11 9.34
N THR A 202 15.77 -0.85 8.89
CA THR A 202 15.95 -2.05 8.05
C THR A 202 15.48 -1.73 6.64
N ILE A 203 16.30 -2.05 5.64
CA ILE A 203 15.93 -2.01 4.21
C ILE A 203 15.01 -3.19 3.93
N ILE A 204 13.92 -2.95 3.21
CA ILE A 204 13.05 -4.02 2.68
C ILE A 204 12.88 -3.82 1.18
N SER A 205 12.99 -4.90 0.41
CA SER A 205 12.67 -4.97 -1.00
C SER A 205 11.61 -6.04 -1.26
N ILE A 206 10.70 -5.76 -2.19
CA ILE A 206 9.59 -6.64 -2.57
C ILE A 206 9.61 -6.78 -4.08
N SER A 207 9.94 -7.97 -4.56
CA SER A 207 9.85 -8.39 -5.96
C SER A 207 8.82 -9.53 -6.11
N GLY A 208 8.72 -10.14 -7.28
CA GLY A 208 7.71 -11.16 -7.60
C GLY A 208 6.75 -10.72 -8.71
N LYS A 209 5.95 -11.67 -9.22
CA LYS A 209 5.00 -11.46 -10.33
C LYS A 209 4.02 -10.33 -10.08
N PHE A 210 3.63 -10.12 -8.82
CA PHE A 210 2.61 -9.14 -8.44
C PHE A 210 3.19 -7.89 -7.76
N ALA A 211 4.51 -7.79 -7.63
CA ALA A 211 5.13 -6.72 -6.84
C ALA A 211 5.27 -5.40 -7.60
N TYR A 212 5.45 -5.45 -8.92
CA TYR A 212 5.72 -4.28 -9.73
C TYR A 212 4.92 -4.26 -11.04
N CYS A 213 4.40 -3.08 -11.38
CA CYS A 213 3.57 -2.86 -12.57
C CYS A 213 4.34 -3.15 -13.86
N LYS A 214 3.63 -3.60 -14.90
CA LYS A 214 4.16 -3.80 -16.25
C LYS A 214 3.24 -3.13 -17.26
N ASP A 215 3.81 -2.70 -18.38
CA ASP A 215 3.01 -2.19 -19.48
C ASP A 215 2.23 -3.34 -20.13
N VAL A 216 0.91 -3.21 -20.15
CA VAL A 216 -0.06 -4.22 -20.61
C VAL A 216 -1.21 -3.53 -21.35
N ASP A 217 -2.06 -4.33 -22.01
CA ASP A 217 -3.23 -3.79 -22.70
C ASP A 217 -4.14 -3.01 -21.75
N LYS A 218 -4.50 -1.79 -22.15
CA LYS A 218 -5.31 -0.89 -21.33
C LYS A 218 -6.75 -1.36 -21.24
N VAL A 219 -7.32 -1.26 -20.04
CA VAL A 219 -8.76 -1.43 -19.79
C VAL A 219 -9.48 -0.07 -19.77
N LYS A 220 -10.80 -0.06 -20.00
CA LYS A 220 -11.63 1.14 -19.83
C LYS A 220 -12.10 1.27 -18.39
N VAL A 221 -11.77 2.38 -17.75
CA VAL A 221 -12.05 2.63 -16.34
C VAL A 221 -12.97 3.85 -16.20
N LEU A 222 -14.06 3.70 -15.44
CA LEU A 222 -14.98 4.79 -15.09
C LEU A 222 -14.90 5.13 -13.60
N ALA A 223 -14.55 6.38 -13.28
CA ALA A 223 -14.76 6.92 -11.93
C ALA A 223 -16.20 7.43 -11.78
N ILE A 224 -16.89 7.01 -10.72
CA ILE A 224 -18.24 7.46 -10.38
C ILE A 224 -18.17 8.30 -9.10
N LEU A 225 -18.44 9.61 -9.25
CA LEU A 225 -18.35 10.58 -8.16
C LEU A 225 -19.73 10.98 -7.67
N ASN A 226 -19.95 10.93 -6.36
CA ASN A 226 -21.13 11.53 -5.73
C ASN A 226 -20.71 12.86 -5.10
N VAL A 227 -21.34 13.96 -5.51
CA VAL A 227 -20.86 15.31 -5.18
C VAL A 227 -21.98 16.15 -4.56
N PHE A 228 -21.63 16.95 -3.56
CA PHE A 228 -22.49 18.01 -3.03
C PHE A 228 -21.62 19.13 -2.46
N ASN A 229 -21.69 20.32 -3.05
CA ASN A 229 -20.99 21.54 -2.64
C ASN A 229 -19.47 21.36 -2.48
N GLU A 230 -18.76 21.18 -3.59
CA GLU A 230 -17.30 20.99 -3.64
C GLU A 230 -16.69 21.92 -4.72
N GLU A 231 -17.23 23.14 -4.87
CA GLU A 231 -16.82 24.11 -5.90
C GLU A 231 -15.32 24.46 -5.83
N ASP A 232 -14.73 24.33 -4.64
CA ASP A 232 -13.34 24.65 -4.35
C ASP A 232 -12.35 23.56 -4.79
N ILE A 233 -12.80 22.32 -5.02
CA ILE A 233 -11.91 21.18 -5.31
C ILE A 233 -12.30 20.40 -6.57
N ILE A 234 -13.57 20.41 -6.97
CA ILE A 234 -14.09 19.50 -7.99
C ILE A 234 -13.35 19.61 -9.33
N SER A 235 -12.97 20.82 -9.75
CA SER A 235 -12.22 21.01 -11.01
C SER A 235 -10.89 20.27 -11.00
N GLU A 236 -10.16 20.35 -9.88
CA GLU A 236 -8.85 19.74 -9.73
C GLU A 236 -8.95 18.21 -9.67
N THR A 237 -9.95 17.68 -8.96
CA THR A 237 -10.23 16.24 -8.88
C THR A 237 -10.58 15.65 -10.25
N ILE A 238 -11.43 16.31 -11.03
CA ILE A 238 -11.76 15.86 -12.39
C ILE A 238 -10.52 15.91 -13.29
N ASN A 239 -9.76 17.00 -13.24
CA ASN A 239 -8.52 17.12 -14.01
C ASN A 239 -7.49 16.04 -13.63
N HIS A 240 -7.40 15.66 -12.35
CA HIS A 240 -6.57 14.54 -11.91
C HIS A 240 -7.01 13.23 -12.56
N LEU A 241 -8.29 12.87 -12.44
CA LEU A 241 -8.85 11.65 -13.03
C LEU A 241 -8.61 11.56 -14.54
N LEU A 242 -8.82 12.67 -15.25
CA LEU A 242 -8.58 12.79 -16.68
C LEU A 242 -7.11 12.59 -17.05
N ARG A 243 -6.15 13.09 -16.24
CA ARG A 243 -4.70 12.82 -16.39
C ARG A 243 -4.33 11.39 -16.04
N GLN A 244 -5.09 10.75 -15.15
CA GLN A 244 -4.94 9.34 -14.81
C GLN A 244 -5.56 8.40 -15.87
N GLU A 245 -6.09 8.97 -16.96
CA GLU A 245 -6.74 8.26 -18.07
C GLU A 245 -8.02 7.51 -17.67
N LEU A 246 -8.79 8.06 -16.73
CA LEU A 246 -10.12 7.57 -16.37
C LEU A 246 -11.19 8.45 -17.03
N ASP A 247 -12.27 7.80 -17.48
CA ASP A 247 -13.52 8.51 -17.79
C ASP A 247 -14.25 8.80 -16.48
N VAL A 248 -15.13 9.80 -16.49
CA VAL A 248 -15.76 10.31 -15.27
C VAL A 248 -17.28 10.45 -15.42
N LYS A 249 -18.01 9.87 -14.47
CA LYS A 249 -19.45 10.06 -14.28
C LYS A 249 -19.66 10.78 -12.95
N VAL A 250 -20.16 11.99 -13.00
CA VAL A 250 -20.48 12.79 -11.81
C VAL A 250 -21.97 12.77 -11.55
N ILE A 251 -22.32 12.49 -10.30
CA ILE A 251 -23.66 12.47 -9.75
C ILE A 251 -23.74 13.66 -8.78
N ASP A 252 -24.27 14.77 -9.25
CA ASP A 252 -24.52 15.96 -8.44
C ASP A 252 -25.79 15.78 -7.60
N ASN A 253 -25.64 15.79 -6.27
CA ASN A 253 -26.75 15.69 -5.33
C ASN A 253 -27.37 17.06 -5.03
N TRP A 254 -27.66 17.79 -6.12
CA TRP A 254 -28.24 19.12 -6.11
C TRP A 254 -27.38 20.12 -5.32
N SER A 255 -26.14 20.32 -5.75
CA SER A 255 -25.27 21.36 -5.21
C SER A 255 -25.94 22.74 -5.31
N THR A 256 -25.72 23.54 -4.28
CA THR A 256 -26.29 24.91 -4.14
C THR A 256 -25.24 26.00 -4.32
N ASP A 257 -23.98 25.61 -4.48
CA ASP A 257 -22.87 26.47 -4.84
C ASP A 257 -22.54 26.31 -6.35
N SER A 258 -21.38 26.79 -6.80
CA SER A 258 -21.01 26.79 -8.22
C SER A 258 -20.60 25.40 -8.76
N THR A 259 -20.66 24.35 -7.94
CA THR A 259 -20.18 23.00 -8.30
C THR A 259 -20.82 22.49 -9.59
N TYR A 260 -22.15 22.61 -9.72
CA TYR A 260 -22.86 22.06 -10.87
C TYR A 260 -22.52 22.81 -12.17
N GLU A 261 -22.38 24.13 -12.10
CA GLU A 261 -22.02 25.00 -13.23
C GLU A 261 -20.60 24.71 -13.71
N ILE A 262 -19.67 24.50 -12.77
CA ILE A 262 -18.30 24.06 -13.05
C ILE A 262 -18.31 22.71 -13.76
N LEU A 263 -19.02 21.73 -13.20
CA LEU A 263 -19.16 20.39 -13.76
C LEU A 263 -19.76 20.41 -15.18
N LYS A 264 -20.81 21.22 -15.39
CA LYS A 264 -21.44 21.39 -16.69
C LYS A 264 -20.46 21.94 -17.72
N LYS A 265 -19.73 23.01 -17.37
CA LYS A 265 -18.70 23.58 -18.24
C LYS A 265 -17.63 22.55 -18.62
N ILE A 266 -17.18 21.73 -17.67
CA ILE A 266 -16.20 20.67 -17.95
C ILE A 266 -16.81 19.61 -18.90
N SER A 267 -18.01 19.12 -18.60
CA SER A 267 -18.70 18.11 -19.42
C SER A 267 -19.01 18.57 -20.85
N ASP A 268 -19.22 19.88 -21.05
CA ASP A 268 -19.45 20.43 -22.39
C ASP A 268 -18.13 20.57 -23.17
N SER A 269 -16.98 20.49 -22.49
CA SER A 269 -15.63 20.63 -23.08
C SER A 269 -14.85 19.32 -23.24
N ASP A 270 -15.15 18.29 -22.45
CA ASP A 270 -14.49 16.97 -22.50
C ASP A 270 -15.55 15.86 -22.44
N GLU A 271 -15.67 15.09 -23.52
CA GLU A 271 -16.67 14.02 -23.67
C GLU A 271 -16.48 12.86 -22.70
N ARG A 272 -15.30 12.74 -22.07
CA ARG A 272 -15.04 11.74 -21.04
C ARG A 272 -15.71 12.09 -19.70
N VAL A 273 -16.24 13.31 -19.55
CA VAL A 273 -16.91 13.76 -18.33
C VAL A 273 -18.42 13.86 -18.59
N THR A 274 -19.18 13.04 -17.89
CA THR A 274 -20.65 13.08 -17.93
C THR A 274 -21.20 13.47 -16.56
N VAL A 275 -22.23 14.30 -16.55
CA VAL A 275 -22.81 14.85 -15.32
C VAL A 275 -24.31 14.58 -15.31
N GLU A 276 -24.83 14.07 -14.20
CA GLU A 276 -26.26 13.97 -13.94
C GLU A 276 -26.60 14.51 -12.55
N ARG A 277 -27.86 14.92 -12.37
CA ARG A 277 -28.40 15.17 -11.04
C ARG A 277 -29.16 13.95 -10.56
N TYR A 278 -28.91 13.55 -9.32
CA TYR A 278 -29.62 12.46 -8.67
C TYR A 278 -29.85 12.78 -7.19
N PRO A 279 -31.04 12.49 -6.63
CA PRO A 279 -32.22 11.93 -7.29
C PRO A 279 -32.83 12.89 -8.34
N GLU A 280 -33.82 12.43 -9.13
CA GLU A 280 -34.43 13.20 -10.22
C GLU A 280 -34.97 14.58 -9.79
N LYS A 281 -35.26 14.76 -8.50
CA LYS A 281 -35.67 16.02 -7.87
C LYS A 281 -34.90 16.21 -6.58
N SER A 282 -34.65 17.45 -6.20
CA SER A 282 -34.02 17.75 -4.91
C SER A 282 -34.87 17.26 -3.74
N GLY A 283 -34.24 16.56 -2.81
CA GLY A 283 -34.83 16.15 -1.54
C GLY A 283 -34.39 17.07 -0.39
N MET A 284 -35.11 17.03 0.73
CA MET A 284 -34.70 17.71 1.95
C MET A 284 -33.44 17.07 2.57
N TYR A 285 -33.32 15.75 2.48
CA TYR A 285 -32.26 14.98 3.12
C TYR A 285 -31.23 14.47 2.11
N TYR A 286 -30.00 14.31 2.58
CA TYR A 286 -28.96 13.52 1.97
C TYR A 286 -29.21 12.05 2.31
N GLU A 287 -29.47 11.24 1.29
CA GLU A 287 -29.72 9.80 1.42
C GLU A 287 -28.55 9.04 0.78
N TRP A 288 -27.54 8.72 1.59
CA TRP A 288 -26.31 8.07 1.14
C TRP A 288 -26.56 6.68 0.55
N GLU A 289 -27.48 5.92 1.15
CA GLU A 289 -27.77 4.55 0.69
C GLU A 289 -28.31 4.58 -0.75
N SER A 290 -29.14 5.58 -1.06
CA SER A 290 -29.72 5.77 -2.39
C SER A 290 -28.66 6.13 -3.44
N LEU A 291 -27.71 7.00 -3.09
CA LEU A 291 -26.58 7.37 -3.95
C LEU A 291 -25.66 6.17 -4.25
N LEU A 292 -25.39 5.34 -3.24
CA LEU A 292 -24.60 4.11 -3.40
C LEU A 292 -25.33 3.09 -4.28
N LYS A 293 -26.65 2.90 -4.10
CA LYS A 293 -27.45 2.04 -4.99
C LYS A 293 -27.48 2.55 -6.44
N ASN A 294 -27.46 3.86 -6.65
CA ASN A 294 -27.32 4.41 -8.00
C ASN A 294 -25.93 4.10 -8.58
N THR A 295 -24.88 4.22 -7.77
CA THR A 295 -23.50 3.84 -8.16
C THR A 295 -23.42 2.35 -8.56
N GLU A 296 -24.02 1.45 -7.79
CA GLU A 296 -24.14 0.02 -8.11
C GLU A 296 -24.83 -0.19 -9.46
N LYS A 297 -26.02 0.41 -9.65
CA LYS A 297 -26.80 0.33 -10.90
C LYS A 297 -26.01 0.82 -12.12
N LEU A 298 -25.30 1.95 -11.98
CA LEU A 298 -24.48 2.51 -13.05
C LEU A 298 -23.32 1.57 -13.40
N SER A 299 -22.66 0.98 -12.40
CA SER A 299 -21.56 0.03 -12.62
C SER A 299 -21.98 -1.25 -13.34
N ILE A 300 -23.25 -1.67 -13.19
CA ILE A 300 -23.81 -2.82 -13.91
C ILE A 300 -24.18 -2.44 -15.35
N SER A 301 -24.83 -1.27 -15.52
CA SER A 301 -25.45 -0.88 -16.79
C SER A 301 -24.52 -0.25 -17.82
N LEU A 302 -23.52 0.53 -17.39
CA LEU A 302 -22.59 1.20 -18.31
C LEU A 302 -21.57 0.21 -18.88
N ASN A 303 -20.96 0.50 -20.03
CA ASN A 303 -20.03 -0.42 -20.70
C ASN A 303 -18.56 -0.06 -20.48
N TYR A 304 -18.07 -0.31 -19.27
CA TYR A 304 -16.66 -0.19 -18.89
C TYR A 304 -16.14 -1.52 -18.35
N ASP A 305 -14.82 -1.69 -18.34
CA ASP A 305 -14.19 -2.89 -17.81
C ASP A 305 -14.04 -2.81 -16.28
N TRP A 306 -13.78 -1.60 -15.76
CA TRP A 306 -13.58 -1.32 -14.33
C TRP A 306 -14.30 -0.05 -13.88
N TYR A 307 -14.65 -0.03 -12.60
CA TYR A 307 -15.32 1.09 -11.94
C TYR A 307 -14.60 1.49 -10.67
N VAL A 308 -14.58 2.79 -10.38
CA VAL A 308 -14.05 3.36 -9.14
C VAL A 308 -15.14 4.17 -8.46
N HIS A 309 -15.53 3.76 -7.25
CA HIS A 309 -16.31 4.63 -6.37
C HIS A 309 -15.40 5.71 -5.80
N TYR A 310 -15.78 6.97 -5.98
CA TYR A 310 -14.84 8.07 -5.84
C TYR A 310 -15.50 9.27 -5.13
N ASP A 311 -14.81 9.86 -4.14
CA ASP A 311 -15.26 11.08 -3.47
C ASP A 311 -14.57 12.32 -4.05
N ALA A 312 -15.25 13.46 -4.06
CA ALA A 312 -14.77 14.69 -4.69
C ALA A 312 -13.48 15.26 -4.04
N ASP A 313 -13.23 14.92 -2.78
CA ASP A 313 -12.10 15.35 -1.97
C ASP A 313 -11.02 14.26 -1.82
N GLU A 314 -10.97 13.29 -2.73
CA GLU A 314 -9.97 12.23 -2.75
C GLU A 314 -9.10 12.25 -4.02
N ILE A 315 -7.82 11.90 -3.88
CA ILE A 315 -6.87 11.71 -4.97
C ILE A 315 -6.29 10.31 -4.88
N ARG A 316 -6.69 9.45 -5.82
CA ARG A 316 -6.20 8.08 -5.91
C ARG A 316 -5.00 7.99 -6.83
N GLU A 317 -4.00 7.23 -6.40
CA GLU A 317 -2.74 7.06 -7.11
C GLU A 317 -2.31 5.60 -7.20
N SER A 318 -1.63 5.28 -8.29
CA SER A 318 -0.87 4.04 -8.47
C SER A 318 0.17 3.90 -7.35
N PRO A 319 0.41 2.68 -6.82
CA PRO A 319 1.49 2.44 -5.87
C PRO A 319 2.88 2.41 -6.54
N TRP A 320 2.95 2.48 -7.87
CA TRP A 320 4.17 2.44 -8.68
C TRP A 320 4.41 3.75 -9.40
N ARG A 321 5.59 4.33 -9.16
CA ARG A 321 6.06 5.53 -9.81
C ARG A 321 6.17 5.35 -11.33
N GLY A 322 5.73 6.35 -12.08
CA GLY A 322 5.78 6.34 -13.55
C GLY A 322 4.58 5.64 -14.22
N PHE A 323 3.68 5.04 -13.46
CA PHE A 323 2.43 4.47 -13.96
C PHE A 323 1.24 5.30 -13.47
N ASN A 324 0.35 5.67 -14.37
CA ASN A 324 -0.92 6.28 -14.00
C ASN A 324 -1.91 5.22 -13.44
N LEU A 325 -3.03 5.68 -12.89
CA LEU A 325 -4.02 4.81 -12.26
C LEU A 325 -4.63 3.81 -13.25
N CYS A 326 -4.92 4.21 -14.49
CA CYS A 326 -5.46 3.32 -15.52
C CYS A 326 -4.48 2.19 -15.87
N GLN A 327 -3.19 2.50 -16.06
CA GLN A 327 -2.14 1.51 -16.31
C GLN A 327 -2.00 0.54 -15.12
N ALA A 328 -2.03 1.06 -13.90
CA ALA A 328 -1.98 0.24 -12.69
C ALA A 328 -3.19 -0.71 -12.58
N ILE A 329 -4.41 -0.23 -12.88
CA ILE A 329 -5.62 -1.07 -12.92
C ILE A 329 -5.53 -2.12 -14.04
N SER A 330 -5.00 -1.74 -15.20
CA SER A 330 -4.79 -2.66 -16.33
C SER A 330 -3.84 -3.80 -15.96
N PHE A 331 -2.77 -3.51 -15.23
CA PHE A 331 -1.87 -4.52 -14.69
C PHE A 331 -2.56 -5.44 -13.66
N VAL A 332 -3.40 -4.89 -12.79
CA VAL A 332 -4.21 -5.68 -11.85
C VAL A 332 -5.14 -6.64 -12.60
N ASP A 333 -5.78 -6.17 -13.67
CA ASP A 333 -6.63 -6.99 -14.55
C ASP A 333 -5.83 -8.12 -15.21
N TYR A 334 -4.67 -7.79 -15.77
CA TYR A 334 -3.75 -8.74 -16.39
C TYR A 334 -3.30 -9.84 -15.40
N CYS A 335 -3.09 -9.48 -14.13
CA CYS A 335 -2.77 -10.44 -13.06
C CYS A 335 -3.97 -11.32 -12.64
N GLY A 336 -5.17 -11.08 -13.20
CA GLY A 336 -6.39 -11.84 -12.93
C GLY A 336 -7.10 -11.47 -11.62
N PHE A 337 -6.78 -10.31 -11.05
CA PHE A 337 -7.50 -9.77 -9.90
C PHE A 337 -8.66 -8.87 -10.38
N ASN A 338 -9.66 -8.67 -9.53
CA ASN A 338 -10.91 -7.98 -9.92
C ASN A 338 -11.38 -6.94 -8.90
N ALA A 339 -10.57 -6.64 -7.88
CA ALA A 339 -10.82 -5.59 -6.90
C ALA A 339 -9.50 -4.98 -6.39
N ILE A 340 -9.54 -3.70 -6.00
CA ILE A 340 -8.38 -2.96 -5.47
C ILE A 340 -8.78 -2.27 -4.16
N ASP A 341 -7.92 -2.43 -3.17
CA ASP A 341 -8.01 -1.81 -1.85
C ASP A 341 -7.04 -0.62 -1.76
N PHE A 342 -7.36 0.37 -0.94
CA PHE A 342 -6.59 1.61 -0.82
C PHE A 342 -6.16 1.87 0.62
N THR A 343 -4.97 2.43 0.78
CA THR A 343 -4.48 3.02 2.03
C THR A 343 -4.81 4.51 2.04
N VAL A 344 -5.46 4.99 3.10
CA VAL A 344 -5.92 6.38 3.22
C VAL A 344 -4.87 7.24 3.94
N LEU A 345 -4.56 8.38 3.35
CA LEU A 345 -3.81 9.47 3.97
C LEU A 345 -4.75 10.67 4.13
N ASP A 346 -5.03 11.07 5.38
CA ASP A 346 -5.83 12.26 5.68
C ASP A 346 -4.90 13.47 5.74
N PHE A 347 -5.01 14.36 4.76
CA PHE A 347 -4.26 15.62 4.74
C PHE A 347 -4.98 16.69 5.56
N ARG A 348 -4.22 17.41 6.38
CA ARG A 348 -4.74 18.36 7.37
C ARG A 348 -4.14 19.76 7.18
N PRO A 349 -4.95 20.82 7.28
CA PRO A 349 -4.44 22.19 7.30
C PRO A 349 -3.68 22.46 8.60
N ILE A 350 -2.49 23.06 8.48
CA ILE A 350 -1.68 23.54 9.60
C ILE A 350 -1.75 25.07 9.77
N ASN A 351 -2.40 25.75 8.82
CA ASN A 351 -2.67 27.18 8.83
C ASN A 351 -3.93 27.48 7.98
N ASN A 352 -4.31 28.75 7.91
CA ASN A 352 -5.47 29.21 7.15
C ASN A 352 -5.11 29.74 5.76
N ASP A 353 -3.97 29.33 5.20
CA ASP A 353 -3.59 29.80 3.87
C ASP A 353 -4.59 29.28 2.84
N THR A 354 -5.17 30.21 2.06
CA THR A 354 -6.25 29.96 1.09
C THR A 354 -5.78 30.02 -0.36
N ASP A 355 -4.50 30.27 -0.60
CA ASP A 355 -3.98 30.55 -1.92
C ASP A 355 -3.49 29.25 -2.59
N SER A 356 -4.12 28.83 -3.69
CA SER A 356 -3.73 27.74 -4.61
C SER A 356 -4.32 26.33 -4.38
N ASN A 357 -3.88 25.40 -5.24
CA ASN A 357 -4.22 23.98 -5.29
C ASN A 357 -4.01 23.29 -3.93
N TYR A 358 -4.96 22.47 -3.49
CA TYR A 358 -4.90 21.85 -2.16
C TYR A 358 -3.72 20.89 -1.97
N GLU A 359 -3.20 20.23 -3.02
CA GLU A 359 -1.99 19.40 -2.91
C GLU A 359 -0.73 20.26 -2.66
N GLU A 360 -0.76 21.54 -3.05
CA GLU A 360 0.32 22.49 -2.75
C GLU A 360 0.21 23.08 -1.34
N ASN A 361 -1.00 23.22 -0.80
CA ASN A 361 -1.22 23.83 0.51
C ASN A 361 -1.22 22.81 1.65
N LEU A 362 -1.80 21.65 1.42
CA LEU A 362 -1.94 20.60 2.41
C LEU A 362 -0.79 19.61 2.23
N LYS A 363 0.36 19.94 2.83
CA LYS A 363 1.59 19.11 2.78
C LYS A 363 1.83 18.29 4.04
N PHE A 364 0.84 18.17 4.92
CA PHE A 364 0.96 17.40 6.16
C PHE A 364 -0.22 16.45 6.26
N PHE A 365 0.07 15.18 6.58
CA PHE A 365 -0.93 14.13 6.60
C PHE A 365 -0.80 13.26 7.84
N GLU A 366 -1.86 12.55 8.17
CA GLU A 366 -1.84 11.39 9.04
C GLU A 366 -2.38 10.18 8.27
N PHE A 367 -1.91 8.98 8.61
CA PHE A 367 -2.56 7.78 8.10
C PHE A 367 -3.98 7.68 8.63
N GLY A 368 -4.87 7.06 7.86
CA GLY A 368 -6.25 6.87 8.28
C GLY A 368 -6.37 6.07 9.59
N LYS A 369 -6.97 6.67 10.63
CA LYS A 369 -7.12 6.05 11.96
C LYS A 369 -8.47 5.36 12.21
N ARG A 370 -9.49 5.68 11.42
CA ARG A 370 -10.85 5.14 11.60
C ARG A 370 -10.93 3.71 11.08
N ASN A 371 -11.75 2.85 11.70
CA ASN A 371 -11.92 1.46 11.28
C ASN A 371 -12.24 1.32 9.77
N GLY A 372 -13.07 2.22 9.22
CA GLY A 372 -13.37 2.23 7.78
C GLY A 372 -12.14 2.46 6.90
N HIS A 373 -11.14 3.22 7.35
CA HIS A 373 -9.95 3.57 6.54
C HIS A 373 -9.05 2.36 6.24
N PHE A 374 -9.13 1.29 7.02
CA PHE A 374 -8.29 0.10 6.83
C PHE A 374 -8.80 -0.84 5.74
N LYS A 375 -10.03 -0.64 5.25
CA LYS A 375 -10.63 -1.42 4.17
C LYS A 375 -11.39 -0.49 3.24
N GLN A 376 -10.77 -0.20 2.09
CA GLN A 376 -11.27 0.73 1.09
C GLN A 376 -11.30 0.03 -0.27
N ILE A 377 -12.07 -1.04 -0.40
CA ILE A 377 -12.19 -1.78 -1.67
C ILE A 377 -13.16 -1.01 -2.58
N LYS A 378 -12.66 0.09 -3.15
CA LYS A 378 -13.44 1.09 -3.90
C LYS A 378 -13.23 1.03 -5.41
N CYS A 379 -12.43 0.09 -5.92
CA CYS A 379 -12.25 -0.14 -7.36
C CYS A 379 -12.45 -1.61 -7.69
N TRP A 380 -13.31 -1.92 -8.67
CA TRP A 380 -13.69 -3.28 -9.03
C TRP A 380 -13.92 -3.46 -10.53
N LYS A 381 -13.67 -4.68 -11.01
CA LYS A 381 -13.98 -5.09 -12.39
C LYS A 381 -15.49 -5.24 -12.56
N LYS A 382 -15.99 -4.98 -13.77
CA LYS A 382 -17.39 -5.16 -14.13
C LYS A 382 -17.93 -6.52 -13.69
N THR A 383 -19.09 -6.50 -13.06
CA THR A 383 -19.80 -7.67 -12.49
C THR A 383 -21.31 -7.44 -12.60
N ASP A 384 -22.09 -8.53 -12.61
CA ASP A 384 -23.55 -8.47 -12.71
C ASP A 384 -24.22 -8.00 -11.41
N VAL A 385 -23.56 -8.26 -10.27
CA VAL A 385 -24.05 -7.91 -8.93
C VAL A 385 -22.90 -7.36 -8.12
N VAL A 386 -23.13 -6.20 -7.50
CA VAL A 386 -22.22 -5.56 -6.53
C VAL A 386 -23.06 -4.89 -5.45
N ASN A 387 -22.61 -4.96 -4.21
CA ASN A 387 -23.19 -4.27 -3.06
C ASN A 387 -22.14 -3.37 -2.42
N LEU A 388 -22.34 -2.07 -2.54
CA LEU A 388 -21.52 -1.00 -2.01
C LEU A 388 -22.23 -0.33 -0.82
N SER A 389 -23.57 -0.27 -0.84
CA SER A 389 -24.38 0.40 0.17
C SER A 389 -24.29 -0.25 1.55
N ALA A 390 -24.11 -1.57 1.63
CA ALA A 390 -24.03 -2.30 2.89
C ALA A 390 -22.85 -1.89 3.79
N THR A 391 -21.81 -1.29 3.22
CA THR A 391 -20.60 -0.85 3.94
C THR A 391 -20.44 0.66 3.99
N GLY A 392 -21.47 1.41 3.56
CA GLY A 392 -21.41 2.86 3.44
C GLY A 392 -20.38 3.35 2.41
N GLY A 393 -20.04 2.52 1.41
CA GLY A 393 -19.08 2.88 0.35
C GLY A 393 -17.64 2.42 0.59
N HIS A 394 -17.35 1.69 1.68
CA HIS A 394 -15.98 1.26 2.00
C HIS A 394 -15.54 0.00 1.25
N GLU A 395 -16.47 -0.85 0.84
CA GLU A 395 -16.19 -2.10 0.15
C GLU A 395 -17.27 -2.43 -0.87
N ALA A 396 -16.86 -2.58 -2.12
CA ALA A 396 -17.64 -3.22 -3.17
C ALA A 396 -17.65 -4.74 -2.97
N GLN A 397 -18.79 -5.28 -2.52
CA GLN A 397 -18.99 -6.69 -2.24
C GLN A 397 -19.61 -7.40 -3.43
N PHE A 398 -18.94 -8.43 -3.96
CA PHE A 398 -19.43 -9.26 -5.06
C PHE A 398 -18.82 -10.67 -5.03
N THR A 399 -19.45 -11.62 -5.72
CA THR A 399 -19.03 -13.02 -5.73
C THR A 399 -17.65 -13.20 -6.37
N ASN A 400 -16.84 -14.12 -5.84
CA ASN A 400 -15.50 -14.43 -6.35
C ASN A 400 -14.56 -13.21 -6.40
N SER A 401 -14.73 -12.25 -5.50
CA SER A 401 -13.79 -11.14 -5.34
C SER A 401 -12.38 -11.65 -5.04
N ARG A 402 -11.43 -11.11 -5.79
CA ARG A 402 -9.97 -11.30 -5.69
C ARG A 402 -9.35 -9.92 -5.62
N VAL A 403 -9.15 -9.45 -4.39
CA VAL A 403 -8.54 -8.16 -4.13
C VAL A 403 -7.04 -8.24 -4.39
N PHE A 404 -6.51 -7.31 -5.17
CA PHE A 404 -5.08 -7.23 -5.45
C PHE A 404 -4.28 -7.13 -4.14
N PRO A 405 -3.11 -7.79 -4.03
CA PRO A 405 -2.40 -7.85 -2.76
C PRO A 405 -1.84 -6.51 -2.30
N ILE A 406 -1.26 -5.72 -3.20
CA ILE A 406 -0.73 -4.40 -2.86
C ILE A 406 -1.87 -3.38 -2.86
N LYS A 407 -2.00 -2.63 -1.76
CA LYS A 407 -2.92 -1.50 -1.69
C LYS A 407 -2.43 -0.33 -2.53
N PHE A 408 -3.38 0.37 -3.13
CA PHE A 408 -3.16 1.64 -3.82
C PHE A 408 -3.27 2.79 -2.82
N LEU A 409 -2.94 4.03 -3.22
CA LEU A 409 -2.98 5.18 -2.32
C LEU A 409 -4.24 6.02 -2.53
N THR A 410 -4.83 6.51 -1.45
CA THR A 410 -5.83 7.60 -1.47
C THR A 410 -5.33 8.74 -0.59
N LYS A 411 -5.02 9.89 -1.20
CA LYS A 411 -4.88 11.15 -0.48
C LYS A 411 -6.27 11.74 -0.28
N HIS A 412 -6.62 12.12 0.93
CA HIS A 412 -7.96 12.55 1.29
C HIS A 412 -7.90 13.94 1.92
N TYR A 413 -8.70 14.87 1.41
CA TYR A 413 -8.71 16.29 1.72
C TYR A 413 -10.08 16.74 2.26
N PRO A 414 -10.58 16.13 3.36
CA PRO A 414 -11.97 16.28 3.79
C PRO A 414 -12.31 17.70 4.25
N LEU A 415 -11.33 18.35 4.90
CA LEU A 415 -11.42 19.67 5.52
C LEU A 415 -10.15 20.43 5.13
N ARG A 416 -10.31 21.53 4.38
CA ARG A 416 -9.20 22.17 3.65
C ARG A 416 -8.75 23.48 4.26
N ASN A 417 -9.66 24.18 4.95
CA ASN A 417 -9.39 25.36 5.75
C ASN A 417 -10.55 25.61 6.74
N THR A 418 -10.38 26.54 7.68
CA THR A 418 -11.42 26.86 8.68
C THR A 418 -12.76 27.23 8.06
N HIS A 419 -12.76 28.06 7.02
CA HIS A 419 -13.99 28.58 6.43
C HIS A 419 -14.78 27.46 5.75
N GLN A 420 -14.12 26.68 4.90
CA GLN A 420 -14.68 25.54 4.21
C GLN A 420 -15.17 24.48 5.21
N ALA A 421 -14.39 24.15 6.23
CA ALA A 421 -14.77 23.16 7.23
C ALA A 421 -16.06 23.56 7.97
N ARG A 422 -16.17 24.82 8.40
CA ARG A 422 -17.36 25.34 9.07
C ARG A 422 -18.58 25.33 8.17
N LYS A 423 -18.45 25.78 6.92
CA LYS A 423 -19.52 25.76 5.92
C LYS A 423 -20.01 24.33 5.67
N LYS A 424 -19.10 23.39 5.38
CA LYS A 424 -19.37 21.98 5.11
C LYS A 424 -20.09 21.29 6.27
N ILE A 425 -19.59 21.46 7.50
CA ILE A 425 -20.11 20.73 8.66
C ILE A 425 -21.41 21.37 9.18
N PHE A 426 -21.39 22.65 9.50
CA PHE A 426 -22.43 23.29 10.32
C PHE A 426 -23.50 24.03 9.51
N THR A 427 -23.26 24.32 8.24
CA THR A 427 -24.26 24.97 7.37
C THR A 427 -24.86 23.97 6.40
N GLU A 428 -24.04 23.15 5.77
CA GLU A 428 -24.45 22.30 4.64
C GLU A 428 -24.87 20.90 5.09
N ARG A 429 -23.99 20.16 5.78
CA ARG A 429 -24.24 18.76 6.13
C ARG A 429 -25.28 18.60 7.23
N ILE A 430 -25.17 19.31 8.35
CA ILE A 430 -26.05 19.10 9.52
C ILE A 430 -27.54 19.21 9.17
N ASN A 431 -27.88 20.13 8.27
CA ASN A 431 -29.26 20.40 7.85
C ASN A 431 -29.82 19.35 6.88
N ARG A 432 -28.97 18.52 6.28
CA ARG A 432 -29.35 17.49 5.32
C ARG A 432 -29.25 16.06 5.88
N ILE A 433 -28.81 15.85 7.13
CA ILE A 433 -28.69 14.49 7.68
C ILE A 433 -30.05 13.79 7.72
N SER A 434 -30.17 12.65 7.01
CA SER A 434 -31.35 11.80 7.07
C SER A 434 -31.56 11.24 8.49
N PRO A 435 -32.74 11.45 9.12
CA PRO A 435 -33.04 10.87 10.43
C PRO A 435 -33.01 9.35 10.46
N ASN A 436 -33.33 8.70 9.33
CA ASN A 436 -33.33 7.24 9.23
C ASN A 436 -31.90 6.69 9.16
N GLU A 437 -31.05 7.27 8.30
CA GLU A 437 -29.64 6.86 8.19
C GLU A 437 -28.87 7.17 9.49
N LYS A 438 -29.21 8.26 10.17
CA LYS A 438 -28.63 8.56 11.49
C LYS A 438 -28.95 7.49 12.54
N LYS A 439 -30.17 6.91 12.51
CA LYS A 439 -30.54 5.78 13.39
C LYS A 439 -29.76 4.49 13.06
N MET A 440 -29.28 4.36 11.83
CA MET A 440 -28.38 3.26 11.40
C MET A 440 -26.92 3.50 11.83
N GLY A 441 -26.62 4.62 12.50
CA GLY A 441 -25.27 4.98 12.94
C GLY A 441 -24.43 5.69 11.87
N TRP A 442 -25.03 6.10 10.74
CA TRP A 442 -24.34 6.81 9.68
C TRP A 442 -24.24 8.31 9.96
N HIS A 443 -23.39 9.01 9.19
CA HIS A 443 -23.15 10.46 9.28
C HIS A 443 -22.60 10.93 10.62
N THR A 444 -21.83 10.07 11.31
CA THR A 444 -21.31 10.35 12.65
C THR A 444 -19.91 10.95 12.67
N HIS A 445 -19.25 11.01 11.51
CA HIS A 445 -17.82 11.33 11.40
C HIS A 445 -17.43 12.75 11.83
N TYR A 446 -18.37 13.70 11.82
CA TYR A 446 -18.13 15.07 12.29
C TYR A 446 -18.80 15.38 13.64
N ASN A 447 -19.40 14.38 14.31
CA ASN A 447 -20.15 14.61 15.56
C ASN A 447 -19.31 15.16 16.71
N HIS A 448 -17.99 14.99 16.66
CA HIS A 448 -17.07 15.44 17.69
C HIS A 448 -16.60 16.89 17.49
N HIS A 449 -16.95 17.52 16.35
CA HIS A 449 -16.53 18.87 16.04
C HIS A 449 -17.52 19.91 16.53
N GLU A 450 -16.99 21.03 17.04
CA GLU A 450 -17.75 22.20 17.46
C GLU A 450 -17.52 23.40 16.52
N LEU A 451 -18.52 24.29 16.40
CA LEU A 451 -18.46 25.46 15.49
C LEU A 451 -17.27 26.39 15.80
N GLY A 452 -16.86 26.45 17.08
CA GLY A 452 -15.76 27.29 17.54
C GLY A 452 -14.37 26.76 17.22
N GLU A 453 -14.23 25.52 16.74
CA GLU A 453 -12.93 24.93 16.44
C GLU A 453 -12.19 25.69 15.34
N SER A 454 -10.85 25.62 15.42
CA SER A 454 -9.96 26.20 14.41
C SER A 454 -9.98 25.39 13.12
N PHE A 455 -10.18 24.07 13.17
CA PHE A 455 -9.88 23.18 12.05
C PHE A 455 -8.46 23.39 11.50
N ILE A 456 -7.52 23.60 12.42
CA ILE A 456 -6.08 23.67 12.18
C ILE A 456 -5.44 22.63 13.09
N TRP A 457 -4.58 21.79 12.52
CA TRP A 457 -3.94 20.68 13.23
C TRP A 457 -2.50 21.03 13.62
N GLU A 458 -2.12 20.58 14.81
CA GLU A 458 -0.75 20.70 15.31
C GLU A 458 0.20 19.87 14.45
N ILE A 459 1.25 20.51 13.94
CA ILE A 459 2.21 19.93 13.00
C ILE A 459 2.95 18.72 13.61
N GLU A 460 3.13 18.69 14.94
CA GLU A 460 3.81 17.63 15.70
C GLU A 460 3.04 16.30 15.66
N ASN A 461 1.74 16.34 15.36
CA ASN A 461 0.88 15.17 15.25
C ASN A 461 0.75 14.65 13.81
N LEU A 462 1.39 15.32 12.85
CA LEU A 462 1.30 15.02 11.42
C LEU A 462 2.66 14.61 10.85
N LEU A 463 2.60 13.97 9.70
CA LEU A 463 3.74 13.57 8.91
C LEU A 463 3.91 14.53 7.72
N PRO A 464 5.12 15.02 7.43
CA PRO A 464 5.36 15.85 6.26
C PRO A 464 5.23 15.01 4.98
N TRP A 465 4.55 15.56 3.98
CA TRP A 465 4.42 14.97 2.66
C TRP A 465 5.60 15.37 1.78
N ASN A 466 6.38 14.37 1.40
CA ASN A 466 7.36 14.47 0.32
C ASN A 466 7.29 13.15 -0.46
N PRO A 467 6.89 13.15 -1.75
CA PRO A 467 6.70 11.91 -2.50
C PRO A 467 7.92 10.97 -2.47
N ASN A 468 9.14 11.50 -2.60
CA ASN A 468 10.36 10.67 -2.63
C ASN A 468 10.64 10.02 -1.25
N VAL A 469 10.44 10.77 -0.17
CA VAL A 469 10.63 10.23 1.19
C VAL A 469 9.49 9.28 1.54
N PHE A 470 8.25 9.62 1.17
CA PHE A 470 7.08 8.83 1.49
C PHE A 470 7.14 7.42 0.89
N GLU A 471 7.51 7.31 -0.40
CA GLU A 471 7.58 6.04 -1.12
C GLU A 471 8.51 5.01 -0.44
N SER A 472 9.63 5.47 0.10
CA SER A 472 10.67 4.64 0.73
C SER A 472 10.45 4.49 2.24
N GLU A 473 10.16 5.56 2.97
CA GLU A 473 9.98 5.54 4.42
C GLU A 473 8.78 4.71 4.85
N TYR A 474 7.67 4.79 4.10
CA TYR A 474 6.39 4.16 4.46
C TYR A 474 5.99 3.04 3.51
N LEU A 475 6.98 2.32 2.95
CA LEU A 475 6.71 1.26 1.98
C LEU A 475 5.74 0.20 2.53
N VAL A 476 5.97 -0.29 3.76
CA VAL A 476 5.11 -1.33 4.36
C VAL A 476 3.72 -0.78 4.65
N GLU A 477 3.62 0.40 5.27
CA GLU A 477 2.33 1.02 5.61
C GLU A 477 1.50 1.30 4.37
N ARG A 478 2.09 1.89 3.32
CA ARG A 478 1.33 2.34 2.14
C ARG A 478 0.76 1.17 1.34
N ILE A 479 1.46 0.04 1.26
CA ILE A 479 1.03 -1.11 0.45
C ILE A 479 0.16 -2.13 1.21
N SER A 480 0.06 -2.04 2.54
CA SER A 480 -0.63 -3.06 3.36
C SER A 480 -1.47 -2.49 4.50
N GLY A 481 -1.11 -1.33 5.04
CA GLY A 481 -1.65 -0.77 6.27
C GLY A 481 -1.00 -1.31 7.56
N ILE A 482 -0.04 -2.23 7.46
CA ILE A 482 0.76 -2.74 8.60
C ILE A 482 1.67 -1.62 9.12
N GLY A 483 1.81 -1.50 10.44
CA GLY A 483 2.64 -0.47 11.07
C GLY A 483 1.93 0.87 11.28
N ILE A 484 0.75 1.08 10.69
CA ILE A 484 -0.05 2.30 10.92
C ILE A 484 -0.53 2.33 12.37
N ARG A 485 -0.10 3.36 13.12
CA ARG A 485 -0.54 3.60 14.49
C ARG A 485 -1.93 4.24 14.49
N ARG A 486 -2.82 3.70 15.32
CA ARG A 486 -4.20 4.18 15.51
C ARG A 486 -4.28 5.27 16.55
#